data_AF-A0A6G3WYI6-F1
#
_entry.id   AF-A0A6G3WYI6-F1
#
_cell.length_a   1.000
_cell.length_b   1.000
_cell.length_c   1.000
_cell.angle_alpha   90.00
_cell.angle_beta   90.00
_cell.angle_gamma   90.00
#
_symmetry.space_group_name_H-M   'P 1'
#
loop_
_entity.id
_entity.type
_entity.pdbx_description
1 polymer ?
#
loop_
_entity_poly.entity_id
_entity_poly.type
_entity_poly.pdbx_seq_one_letter_code
_entity_poly.pdbx_strand_id
1 'polypeptide(L)'
;MTGPPPAHPDTGHEDEDDADVITQSLDDPELFAGLYDRHAPDIHRYAARRLGEGAADDITAETFLIAFRTRDRYDTAHRLARPWLYGIAANLIGKHRRTEVRALKALARTGHD
;
A
#
# COMPACT_ATOMS: atom_id res chain seq x y z
N MET A 1 -43.66 18.90 -8.88
CA MET A 1 -42.36 19.54 -9.20
C MET A 1 -41.37 19.18 -8.10
N THR A 2 -40.81 17.97 -8.16
CA THR A 2 -39.68 17.59 -7.31
C THR A 2 -38.45 17.81 -8.16
N GLY A 3 -37.63 18.81 -7.82
CA GLY A 3 -36.36 19.01 -8.51
C GLY A 3 -35.48 17.76 -8.39
N PRO A 4 -34.64 17.46 -9.39
CA PRO A 4 -33.65 16.40 -9.22
C PRO A 4 -32.74 16.75 -8.02
N PRO A 5 -32.25 15.75 -7.26
CA PRO A 5 -31.25 15.98 -6.24
C PRO A 5 -30.03 16.69 -6.86
N PRO A 6 -29.31 17.54 -6.09
CA PRO A 6 -28.06 18.12 -6.59
C PRO A 6 -27.14 16.98 -7.02
N ALA A 7 -26.69 17.03 -8.27
CA ALA A 7 -25.66 16.15 -8.77
C ALA A 7 -24.46 16.29 -7.82
N HIS A 8 -24.05 15.19 -7.20
CA HIS A 8 -22.78 15.13 -6.49
C HIS A 8 -21.69 15.56 -7.49
N PRO A 9 -20.91 16.62 -7.19
CA PRO A 9 -19.85 17.05 -8.07
C PRO A 9 -18.83 15.92 -8.18
N ASP A 10 -18.72 15.38 -9.38
CA ASP A 10 -17.53 14.80 -10.00
C ASP A 10 -16.58 14.03 -9.06
N THR A 11 -16.97 12.82 -8.68
CA THR A 11 -16.09 11.80 -8.08
C THR A 11 -15.10 11.27 -9.13
N GLY A 12 -14.19 12.12 -9.59
CA GLY A 12 -13.15 11.81 -10.57
C GLY A 12 -11.77 12.38 -10.22
N HIS A 13 -11.67 13.27 -9.23
CA HIS A 13 -10.43 14.02 -8.91
C HIS A 13 -9.79 13.67 -7.55
N GLU A 14 -10.44 12.86 -6.70
CA GLU A 14 -9.88 12.55 -5.37
C GLU A 14 -8.61 11.70 -5.44
N ASP A 15 -8.50 10.84 -6.46
CA ASP A 15 -7.32 10.00 -6.71
C ASP A 15 -6.16 10.75 -7.40
N GLU A 16 -6.41 11.95 -7.94
CA GLU A 16 -5.47 12.63 -8.85
C GLU A 16 -4.37 13.42 -8.13
N ASP A 17 -4.45 13.59 -6.81
CA ASP A 17 -3.43 14.31 -6.05
C ASP A 17 -3.02 13.64 -4.73
N ASP A 18 -2.53 12.39 -4.84
CA ASP A 18 -1.87 11.75 -3.70
C ASP A 18 -0.64 12.54 -3.24
N ALA A 19 0.01 13.29 -4.14
CA ALA A 19 1.19 14.10 -3.82
C ALA A 19 0.87 15.23 -2.85
N ASP A 20 -0.24 15.92 -3.03
CA ASP A 20 -0.72 16.95 -2.10
C ASP A 20 -1.05 16.35 -0.74
N VAL A 21 -1.75 15.21 -0.69
CA VAL A 21 -2.07 14.55 0.58
C VAL A 21 -0.79 14.08 1.28
N ILE A 22 0.18 13.51 0.54
CA ILE A 22 1.49 13.13 1.09
C ILE A 22 2.20 14.35 1.66
N THR A 23 2.23 15.46 0.92
CA THR A 23 2.91 16.70 1.33
C THR A 23 2.28 17.27 2.59
N GLN A 24 0.95 17.45 2.60
CA GLN A 24 0.23 17.97 3.76
C GLN A 24 0.35 17.05 4.97
N SER A 25 0.45 15.73 4.74
CA SER A 25 0.61 14.77 5.83
C SER A 25 1.94 14.86 6.58
N LEU A 26 2.92 15.62 6.08
CA LEU A 26 4.14 15.91 6.82
C LEU A 26 3.85 16.77 8.06
N ASP A 27 2.95 17.74 7.93
CA ASP A 27 2.53 18.64 9.00
C ASP A 27 1.29 18.13 9.75
N ASP A 28 0.38 17.46 9.03
CA ASP A 28 -0.84 16.86 9.59
C ASP A 28 -0.91 15.35 9.30
N PRO A 29 -0.31 14.51 10.17
CA PRO A 29 -0.23 13.07 9.97
C PRO A 29 -1.56 12.34 9.70
N GLU A 30 -2.68 12.88 10.17
CA GLU A 30 -4.00 12.25 10.03
C GLU A 30 -4.46 12.24 8.56
N LEU A 31 -4.03 13.20 7.75
CA LEU A 31 -4.33 13.27 6.32
C LEU A 31 -3.82 12.05 5.53
N PHE A 32 -2.79 11.38 6.03
CA PHE A 32 -2.28 10.16 5.41
C PHE A 32 -3.32 9.01 5.40
N ALA A 33 -4.30 9.02 6.32
CA ALA A 33 -5.37 8.04 6.35
C ALA A 33 -6.16 7.99 5.03
N GLY A 34 -6.32 9.14 4.35
CA GLY A 34 -6.95 9.19 3.04
C GLY A 34 -6.22 8.37 1.97
N LEU A 35 -4.88 8.33 2.00
CA LEU A 35 -4.10 7.44 1.12
C LEU A 35 -4.33 5.96 1.47
N TYR A 36 -4.44 5.65 2.75
CA TYR A 36 -4.71 4.29 3.20
C TYR A 36 -6.07 3.82 2.67
N ASP A 37 -7.13 4.58 2.93
CA ASP A 37 -8.49 4.22 2.53
C ASP A 37 -8.61 4.01 1.01
N ARG A 38 -7.95 4.87 0.23
CA ARG A 38 -7.92 4.79 -1.24
C ARG A 38 -7.17 3.57 -1.77
N HIS A 39 -5.99 3.27 -1.23
CA HIS A 39 -5.05 2.32 -1.86
C HIS A 39 -4.95 0.97 -1.15
N ALA A 40 -5.38 0.84 0.10
CA ALA A 40 -5.28 -0.41 0.86
C ALA A 40 -5.99 -1.59 0.19
N PRO A 41 -7.21 -1.47 -0.38
CA PRO A 41 -7.85 -2.58 -1.08
C PRO A 41 -7.03 -3.10 -2.28
N ASP A 42 -6.38 -2.20 -3.01
CA ASP A 42 -5.57 -2.52 -4.19
C ASP A 42 -4.25 -3.20 -3.83
N ILE A 43 -3.59 -2.73 -2.77
CA ILE A 43 -2.36 -3.33 -2.23
C ILE A 43 -2.66 -4.69 -1.59
N HIS A 44 -3.74 -4.80 -0.82
CA HIS A 44 -4.19 -6.05 -0.23
C HIS A 44 -4.45 -7.11 -1.31
N ARG A 45 -5.25 -6.77 -2.33
CA ARG A 45 -5.53 -7.66 -3.46
C ARG A 45 -4.27 -8.07 -4.22
N TYR A 46 -3.29 -7.18 -4.31
CA TYR A 46 -2.00 -7.46 -4.94
C TYR A 46 -1.15 -8.45 -4.14
N ALA A 47 -1.12 -8.29 -2.82
CA ALA A 47 -0.43 -9.17 -1.88
C ALA A 47 -1.09 -10.55 -1.79
N ALA A 48 -2.43 -10.58 -1.64
CA ALA A 48 -3.23 -11.81 -1.60
C ALA A 48 -2.98 -12.71 -2.82
N ARG A 49 -2.93 -12.12 -4.02
CA ARG A 49 -2.61 -12.86 -5.26
C ARG A 49 -1.20 -13.48 -5.28
N ARG A 50 -0.28 -13.02 -4.43
CA ARG A 50 1.14 -13.41 -4.46
C ARG A 50 1.57 -14.28 -3.29
N LEU A 51 0.94 -14.12 -2.13
CA LEU A 51 1.28 -14.79 -0.88
C LEU A 51 0.06 -15.47 -0.21
N GLY A 52 -1.13 -15.32 -0.78
CA GLY A 52 -2.37 -15.80 -0.15
C GLY A 52 -2.95 -14.80 0.85
N GLU A 53 -4.20 -15.05 1.26
CA GLU A 53 -4.96 -14.14 2.13
C GLU A 53 -4.28 -13.94 3.49
N GLY A 54 -3.69 -15.00 4.06
CA GLY A 54 -3.10 -14.94 5.40
C GLY A 54 -1.92 -13.99 5.54
N ALA A 55 -1.22 -13.66 4.46
CA ALA A 55 -0.10 -12.71 4.48
C ALA A 55 -0.48 -11.32 3.91
N ALA A 56 -1.68 -11.17 3.37
CA ALA A 56 -2.09 -9.96 2.66
C ALA A 56 -2.30 -8.78 3.60
N ASP A 57 -2.93 -9.00 4.76
CA ASP A 57 -3.13 -7.99 5.80
C ASP A 57 -1.80 -7.42 6.31
N ASP A 58 -0.86 -8.29 6.68
CA ASP A 58 0.46 -7.90 7.18
C ASP A 58 1.24 -7.09 6.15
N ILE A 59 1.28 -7.55 4.90
CA ILE A 59 1.98 -6.84 3.82
C ILE A 59 1.34 -5.49 3.54
N THR A 60 0.02 -5.40 3.62
CA THR A 60 -0.69 -4.13 3.44
C THR A 60 -0.35 -3.16 4.56
N ALA A 61 -0.50 -3.59 5.81
CA ALA A 61 -0.16 -2.78 6.99
C ALA A 61 1.29 -2.31 6.96
N GLU A 62 2.24 -3.21 6.68
CA GLU A 62 3.66 -2.87 6.62
C GLU A 62 3.98 -1.94 5.44
N THR A 63 3.30 -2.09 4.30
CA THR A 63 3.44 -1.17 3.15
C THR A 63 3.10 0.25 3.54
N PHE A 64 1.94 0.47 4.17
CA PHE A 64 1.51 1.81 4.58
C PHE A 64 2.33 2.35 5.74
N LEU A 65 2.79 1.50 6.67
CA LEU A 65 3.71 1.91 7.73
C LEU A 65 5.04 2.42 7.16
N ILE A 66 5.61 1.72 6.18
CA ILE A 66 6.84 2.15 5.51
C ILE A 66 6.58 3.43 4.74
N ALA A 67 5.51 3.47 3.94
CA ALA A 67 5.14 4.66 3.17
C ALA A 67 5.01 5.88 4.08
N PHE A 68 4.25 5.79 5.18
CA PHE A 68 4.10 6.86 6.15
C PHE A 68 5.45 7.34 6.71
N ARG A 69 6.33 6.41 7.10
CA ARG A 69 7.65 6.74 7.67
C ARG A 69 8.62 7.37 6.69
N THR A 70 8.44 7.16 5.38
CA THR A 70 9.35 7.63 4.34
C THR A 70 8.70 8.66 3.40
N ARG A 71 7.53 9.20 3.78
CA ARG A 71 6.75 10.12 2.95
C ARG A 71 7.47 11.46 2.71
N ASP A 72 8.40 11.83 3.58
CA ASP A 72 9.33 12.95 3.43
C ASP A 72 10.25 12.82 2.21
N ARG A 73 10.42 11.59 1.69
CA ARG A 73 11.25 11.28 0.51
C ARG A 73 10.43 11.05 -0.76
N TYR A 74 9.12 11.25 -0.70
CA TYR A 74 8.26 11.09 -1.85
C TYR A 74 8.59 12.17 -2.89
N ASP A 75 8.71 11.77 -4.15
CA ASP A 75 8.91 12.70 -5.26
C ASP A 75 7.56 13.23 -5.73
N THR A 76 7.24 14.46 -5.31
CA THR A 76 5.95 15.13 -5.59
C THR A 76 5.75 15.47 -7.07
N ALA A 77 6.76 15.29 -7.93
CA ALA A 77 6.55 15.31 -9.38
C ALA A 77 5.63 14.17 -9.85
N HIS A 78 5.54 13.08 -9.07
CA HIS A 78 4.58 12.01 -9.28
C HIS A 78 3.30 12.33 -8.50
N ARG A 79 2.20 12.61 -9.19
CA ARG A 79 0.91 12.91 -8.54
C ARG A 79 0.22 11.70 -7.89
N LEU A 80 0.55 10.50 -8.36
CA LEU A 80 -0.07 9.25 -7.91
C LEU A 80 0.90 8.46 -7.02
N ALA A 81 0.47 8.08 -5.84
CA ALA A 81 1.24 7.26 -4.90
C ALA A 81 1.24 5.78 -5.29
N ARG A 82 0.31 5.34 -6.14
CA ARG A 82 0.16 3.93 -6.53
C ARG A 82 1.48 3.26 -6.92
N PRO A 83 2.28 3.76 -7.89
CA PRO A 83 3.51 3.08 -8.28
C PRO A 83 4.52 2.96 -7.13
N TRP A 84 4.59 3.98 -6.27
CA TRP A 84 5.46 3.99 -5.09
C TRP A 84 5.02 2.94 -4.05
N LEU A 85 3.72 2.88 -3.73
CA LEU A 85 3.14 1.87 -2.83
C LEU A 85 3.34 0.45 -3.37
N TYR A 86 3.12 0.22 -4.67
CA TYR A 86 3.39 -1.07 -5.30
C TYR A 86 4.87 -1.46 -5.23
N GLY A 87 5.78 -0.50 -5.36
CA GLY A 87 7.22 -0.73 -5.18
C GLY A 87 7.57 -1.21 -3.78
N ILE A 88 7.00 -0.58 -2.74
CA ILE A 88 7.17 -0.99 -1.35
C ILE A 88 6.62 -2.41 -1.14
N ALA A 89 5.37 -2.66 -1.57
CA ALA A 89 4.73 -3.97 -1.44
C ALA A 89 5.51 -5.08 -2.18
N ALA A 90 5.99 -4.82 -3.40
CA ALA A 90 6.78 -5.76 -4.16
C ALA A 90 8.10 -6.13 -3.44
N ASN A 91 8.74 -5.14 -2.83
CA ASN A 91 9.95 -5.37 -2.03
C ASN A 91 9.68 -6.24 -0.80
N LEU A 92 8.58 -6.00 -0.08
CA LEU A 92 8.16 -6.80 1.08
C LEU A 92 7.84 -8.25 0.68
N ILE A 93 7.06 -8.45 -0.39
CA ILE A 93 6.74 -9.78 -0.92
C ILE A 93 8.01 -10.53 -1.33
N GLY A 94 8.96 -9.84 -1.98
CA GLY A 94 10.24 -10.41 -2.32
C GLY A 94 11.05 -10.85 -1.10
N LYS A 95 11.02 -10.08 0.00
CA LYS A 95 11.65 -10.46 1.27
C LYS A 95 10.96 -11.68 1.88
N HIS A 96 9.62 -11.68 1.94
CA HIS A 96 8.83 -12.77 2.51
C HIS A 96 9.17 -14.12 1.86
N ARG A 97 9.11 -14.20 0.52
CA ARG A 97 9.46 -15.42 -0.24
C ARG A 97 10.88 -15.91 0.03
N ARG A 98 11.86 -15.00 0.15
CA ARG A 98 13.25 -15.37 0.44
C ARG A 98 13.41 -15.92 1.86
N THR A 99 12.61 -15.46 2.81
CA THR A 99 12.61 -15.98 4.19
C THR A 99 12.04 -17.39 4.23
N GLU A 100 10.89 -17.63 3.61
CA GLU A 100 10.27 -18.96 3.52
C GLU A 100 11.19 -19.98 2.85
N VAL A 101 11.81 -19.62 1.70
CA VAL A 101 12.76 -20.51 1.00
C VAL A 101 13.96 -20.86 1.88
N ARG A 102 14.48 -19.92 2.67
CA ARG A 102 15.59 -20.20 3.59
C ARG A 102 15.16 -21.12 4.73
N ALA A 103 13.96 -20.92 5.29
CA ALA A 103 13.40 -21.76 6.34
C ALA A 103 13.20 -23.20 5.86
N LEU A 104 12.59 -23.39 4.67
CA LEU A 104 12.41 -24.72 4.06
C LEU A 104 13.74 -25.42 3.79
N LYS A 105 14.75 -24.70 3.28
CA LYS A 105 16.10 -25.25 3.09
C LYS A 105 16.81 -25.59 4.40
N ALA A 106 16.49 -24.94 5.51
CA ALA A 106 17.03 -25.31 6.81
C ALA A 106 16.38 -26.59 7.35
N LEU A 107 15.06 -26.69 7.28
CA LEU A 107 14.31 -27.88 7.68
C LEU A 107 14.70 -29.13 6.86
N ALA A 108 14.89 -28.98 5.54
CA ALA A 108 15.33 -30.07 4.68
C ALA A 108 16.73 -30.60 5.03
N ARG A 109 17.60 -29.78 5.65
CA ARG A 109 18.94 -30.19 6.08
C ARG A 109 18.93 -30.91 7.44
N THR A 110 17.96 -30.63 8.30
CA THR A 110 17.83 -31.25 9.63
C THR A 110 17.01 -32.54 9.62
N GLY A 111 16.34 -32.88 8.52
CA GLY A 111 15.59 -34.12 8.35
C GLY A 111 16.41 -35.27 7.74
N HIS A 112 17.73 -35.12 7.59
CA HIS A 112 18.62 -36.14 7.04
C HIS A 112 19.49 -36.85 8.11
N ASP A 113 19.17 -36.70 9.39
CA ASP A 113 19.90 -37.34 10.50
C ASP A 113 19.20 -38.60 11.02
#